data_AF-A0A9N9E6T8-F1
#
_entry.id   AF-A0A9N9E6T8-F1
#
_cell.length_a   1.000
_cell.length_b   1.000
_cell.length_c   1.000
_cell.angle_alpha   90.00
_cell.angle_beta   90.00
_cell.angle_gamma   90.00
#
_symmetry.space_group_name_H-M   'P 1'
#
loop_
_entity.id
_entity.type
_entity.pdbx_description
1 polymer ?
#
loop_
_entity_poly.entity_id
_entity_poly.type
_entity_poly.pdbx_seq_one_letter_code
_entity_poly.pdbx_strand_id
1 'polypeptide(L)'
;MQPTPNSTQEESLPDDSSSGYYGVGENDLEQFLGFDEAEIKEVLSAVSMKPFHSAAFKKGIRELRHALSVNLNNPPPPPPLTTSNSFSIHSTYLAANPSLPLDVIINHAKIYGKNSDRQLTSYEQAINQAAIELALSDPALMANRGTLFEKAKAKLLLEGYTYKRGQSRSKLNPNAPKPGIKSSRVNLRLKRNLHAAQNSENRNARISELEHKLQIKGTQYEAAQEHKRIKTTQGDTEGLDKVEIALEAIERERAEISKELATLKSKERKHRWYEQRKKVRMVETGFDETTATSVMI
;
A
#
# COMPACT_ATOMS: atom_id res chain seq x y z
N MET A 1 46.81 -64.87 51.60
CA MET A 1 46.85 -65.08 50.14
C MET A 1 47.43 -63.82 49.52
N GLN A 2 48.50 -63.99 48.75
CA GLN A 2 48.89 -63.33 47.48
C GLN A 2 48.51 -61.85 47.13
N PRO A 3 49.26 -61.23 46.21
CA PRO A 3 49.68 -59.81 46.23
C PRO A 3 48.85 -58.85 45.34
N THR A 4 49.20 -57.55 45.38
CA THR A 4 48.98 -56.53 44.31
C THR A 4 49.52 -57.03 42.95
N PRO A 5 49.07 -56.57 41.74
CA PRO A 5 49.15 -55.17 41.29
C PRO A 5 48.18 -54.69 40.15
N ASN A 6 48.32 -53.39 39.79
CA ASN A 6 48.18 -52.71 38.48
C ASN A 6 47.15 -53.21 37.43
N SER A 7 46.33 -52.29 36.91
CA SER A 7 46.70 -51.55 35.67
C SER A 7 45.63 -50.55 35.24
N THR A 8 46.10 -49.33 34.98
CA THR A 8 45.66 -48.32 34.03
C THR A 8 44.59 -48.74 33.01
N GLN A 9 43.47 -48.03 33.00
CA GLN A 9 42.81 -47.63 31.76
C GLN A 9 42.48 -46.15 31.84
N GLU A 10 43.13 -45.40 30.94
CA GLU A 10 42.76 -44.05 30.55
C GLU A 10 41.34 -44.09 29.99
N GLU A 11 40.40 -43.44 30.67
CA GLU A 11 39.11 -43.10 30.07
C GLU A 11 39.17 -41.62 29.73
N SER A 12 39.45 -41.37 28.46
CA SER A 12 39.44 -40.08 27.80
C SER A 12 38.09 -39.39 27.98
N LEU A 13 38.12 -38.24 28.65
CA LEU A 13 37.07 -37.23 28.57
C LEU A 13 36.85 -36.84 27.10
N PRO A 14 35.64 -36.95 26.54
CA PRO A 14 35.34 -36.27 25.30
C PRO A 14 35.30 -34.77 25.57
N ASP A 15 36.22 -34.06 24.93
CA ASP A 15 36.15 -32.62 24.69
C ASP A 15 34.76 -32.29 24.11
N ASP A 16 33.85 -31.77 24.95
CA ASP A 16 32.61 -31.16 24.49
C ASP A 16 32.91 -29.73 24.01
N SER A 17 33.83 -29.66 23.05
CA SER A 17 34.10 -28.53 22.18
C SER A 17 33.32 -28.73 20.89
N SER A 18 31.99 -28.79 20.97
CA SER A 18 31.14 -28.64 19.78
C SER A 18 29.81 -27.99 20.17
N SER A 19 29.94 -26.77 20.72
CA SER A 19 28.90 -25.76 20.51
C SER A 19 28.86 -25.50 19.00
N GLY A 20 27.98 -26.22 18.31
CA GLY A 20 27.63 -26.02 16.91
C GLY A 20 26.94 -24.66 16.72
N TYR A 21 27.69 -23.59 16.93
CA TYR A 21 27.47 -22.35 16.20
C TYR A 21 27.78 -22.68 14.74
N TYR A 22 26.73 -23.03 13.98
CA TYR A 22 26.76 -22.81 12.54
C TYR A 22 26.98 -21.32 12.35
N GLY A 23 28.25 -20.96 12.17
CA GLY A 23 28.68 -19.60 11.93
C GLY A 23 27.97 -19.10 10.69
N VAL A 24 27.10 -18.11 10.88
CA VAL A 24 26.72 -17.20 9.80
C VAL A 24 27.98 -16.41 9.52
N GLY A 25 28.75 -16.86 8.55
CA GLY A 25 29.97 -16.18 8.12
C GLY A 25 29.58 -14.90 7.38
N GLU A 26 30.40 -13.86 7.47
CA GLU A 26 30.19 -12.63 6.70
C GLU A 26 30.15 -12.88 5.17
N ASN A 27 30.64 -14.05 4.73
CA ASN A 27 30.63 -14.54 3.36
C ASN A 27 29.24 -15.03 2.87
N ASP A 28 28.30 -15.35 3.77
CA ASP A 28 27.00 -15.90 3.38
C ASP A 28 26.17 -14.87 2.60
N LEU A 29 26.37 -13.58 2.90
CA LEU A 29 25.68 -12.49 2.22
C LEU A 29 26.07 -12.39 0.74
N GLU A 30 27.35 -12.62 0.42
CA GLU A 30 27.84 -12.64 -0.96
C GLU A 30 27.23 -13.81 -1.74
N GLN A 31 27.07 -14.96 -1.08
CA GLN A 31 26.41 -16.12 -1.67
C GLN A 31 24.93 -15.83 -2.00
N PHE A 32 24.21 -15.17 -1.08
CA PHE A 32 22.83 -14.72 -1.33
C PHE A 32 22.73 -13.67 -2.44
N LEU A 33 23.77 -12.85 -2.64
CA LEU A 33 23.80 -11.88 -3.74
C LEU A 33 24.00 -12.56 -5.11
N GLY A 34 24.62 -13.74 -5.16
CA GLY A 34 24.82 -14.54 -6.36
C GLY A 34 23.60 -15.31 -6.85
N PHE A 35 22.67 -15.68 -5.96
CA PHE A 35 21.52 -16.52 -6.32
C PHE A 35 20.52 -15.85 -7.28
N ASP A 36 19.94 -16.56 -8.23
CA ASP A 36 18.80 -16.02 -8.98
C ASP A 36 17.49 -16.03 -8.14
N GLU A 37 16.41 -15.49 -8.68
CA GLU A 37 15.13 -15.41 -7.94
C GLU A 37 14.49 -16.81 -7.72
N ALA A 38 14.84 -17.80 -8.55
CA ALA A 38 14.38 -19.19 -8.41
C ALA A 38 15.15 -19.90 -7.29
N GLU A 39 16.47 -19.74 -7.24
CA GLU A 39 17.34 -20.27 -6.18
C GLU A 39 17.00 -19.66 -4.82
N ILE A 40 16.79 -18.35 -4.74
CA ILE A 40 16.33 -17.70 -3.50
C ILE A 40 14.98 -18.26 -3.06
N LYS A 41 14.08 -18.56 -4.00
CA LYS A 41 12.78 -19.14 -3.67
C LYS A 41 12.92 -20.57 -3.13
N GLU A 42 13.84 -21.35 -3.67
CA GLU A 42 14.14 -22.72 -3.21
C GLU A 42 14.73 -22.70 -1.80
N VAL A 43 15.76 -21.88 -1.57
CA VAL A 43 16.38 -21.72 -0.24
C VAL A 43 15.36 -21.26 0.79
N LEU A 44 14.53 -20.26 0.46
CA LEU A 44 13.48 -19.78 1.37
C LEU A 44 12.32 -20.76 1.55
N SER A 45 12.20 -21.81 0.72
CA SER A 45 11.24 -22.89 0.93
C SER A 45 11.78 -23.98 1.86
N ALA A 46 13.11 -24.16 1.90
CA ALA A 46 13.79 -25.04 2.83
C ALA A 46 13.91 -24.43 4.25
N VAL A 47 14.02 -23.10 4.34
CA VAL A 47 13.96 -22.39 5.62
C VAL A 47 12.50 -22.17 6.03
N SER A 48 12.14 -22.54 7.26
CA SER A 48 10.78 -22.39 7.82
C SER A 48 10.40 -20.94 8.15
N MET A 49 10.51 -20.03 7.17
CA MET A 49 10.16 -18.61 7.34
C MET A 49 8.67 -18.37 7.14
N LYS A 50 8.11 -17.47 7.96
CA LYS A 50 6.75 -16.96 7.72
C LYS A 50 6.70 -16.18 6.40
N PRO A 51 5.58 -16.19 5.66
CA PRO A 51 5.46 -15.53 4.36
C PRO A 51 5.81 -14.03 4.35
N PHE A 52 5.59 -13.33 5.46
CA PHE A 52 5.94 -11.92 5.58
C PHE A 52 7.46 -11.69 5.61
N HIS A 53 8.20 -12.55 6.31
CA HIS A 53 9.65 -12.41 6.44
C HIS A 53 10.37 -12.82 5.16
N SER A 54 9.89 -13.85 4.45
CA SER A 54 10.47 -14.25 3.16
C SER A 54 10.28 -13.16 2.09
N ALA A 55 9.13 -12.48 2.07
CA ALA A 55 8.90 -11.33 1.19
C ALA A 55 9.83 -10.15 1.51
N ALA A 56 10.02 -9.84 2.80
CA ALA A 56 10.93 -8.78 3.23
C ALA A 56 12.39 -9.09 2.89
N PHE A 57 12.83 -10.33 3.09
CA PHE A 57 14.18 -10.78 2.77
C PHE A 57 14.48 -10.69 1.26
N LYS A 58 13.59 -11.21 0.41
CA LYS A 58 13.69 -11.10 -1.06
C LYS A 58 13.81 -9.65 -1.52
N LYS A 59 13.00 -8.77 -0.92
CA LYS A 59 13.04 -7.33 -1.22
C LYS A 59 14.39 -6.73 -0.84
N GLY A 60 14.91 -7.05 0.34
CA GLY A 60 16.22 -6.57 0.80
C GLY A 60 17.37 -6.98 -0.12
N ILE A 61 17.42 -8.26 -0.54
CA ILE A 61 18.45 -8.74 -1.48
C ILE A 61 18.37 -8.02 -2.83
N ARG A 62 17.15 -7.78 -3.34
CA ARG A 62 16.95 -7.04 -4.60
C ARG A 62 17.43 -5.59 -4.51
N GLU A 63 17.11 -4.90 -3.43
CA GLU A 63 17.55 -3.52 -3.20
C GLU A 63 19.07 -3.45 -3.05
N LEU A 64 19.68 -4.40 -2.34
CA LEU A 64 21.13 -4.47 -2.18
C LEU A 64 21.85 -4.71 -3.51
N ARG A 65 21.36 -5.62 -4.36
CA ARG A 65 21.88 -5.81 -5.73
C ARG A 65 21.82 -4.54 -6.55
N HIS A 66 20.70 -3.83 -6.50
CA HIS A 66 20.55 -2.58 -7.22
C HIS A 66 21.55 -1.52 -6.72
N ALA A 67 21.74 -1.40 -5.41
CA ALA A 67 22.69 -0.45 -4.83
C ALA A 67 24.15 -0.77 -5.22
N LEU A 68 24.53 -2.06 -5.27
CA LEU A 68 25.87 -2.49 -5.65
C LEU A 68 26.12 -2.34 -7.16
N SER A 69 25.14 -2.65 -8.00
CA SER A 69 25.26 -2.48 -9.46
C SER A 69 25.40 -1.01 -9.89
N VAL A 70 24.86 -0.07 -9.12
CA VAL A 70 24.99 1.37 -9.40
C VAL A 70 26.39 1.91 -9.10
N ASN A 71 27.20 1.19 -8.31
CA ASN A 71 28.46 1.72 -7.76
C ASN A 71 29.74 1.34 -8.53
N LEU A 72 29.67 0.59 -9.64
CA LEU A 72 30.89 0.10 -10.31
C LEU A 72 31.09 0.45 -11.78
N ASN A 73 30.14 1.06 -12.51
CA ASN A 73 30.32 1.28 -13.96
C ASN A 73 29.61 2.52 -14.54
N ASN A 74 29.86 3.73 -14.02
CA ASN A 74 29.94 5.00 -14.80
C ASN A 74 30.01 6.25 -13.91
N PRO A 75 30.74 7.32 -14.33
CA PRO A 75 30.49 8.66 -13.81
C PRO A 75 29.06 9.09 -14.18
N PRO A 76 28.36 9.88 -13.33
CA PRO A 76 26.96 10.17 -13.54
C PRO A 76 26.77 10.89 -14.90
N PRO A 77 25.87 10.39 -15.78
CA PRO A 77 25.48 11.15 -16.96
C PRO A 77 24.81 12.46 -16.52
N PRO A 78 24.98 13.56 -17.27
CA PRO A 78 24.27 14.80 -16.98
C PRO A 78 22.77 14.50 -16.93
N PRO A 79 22.04 14.96 -15.90
CA PRO A 79 20.63 14.66 -15.75
C PRO A 79 19.85 15.19 -16.96
N PRO A 80 18.82 14.47 -17.45
CA PRO A 80 17.91 14.99 -18.45
C PRO A 80 17.28 16.28 -17.93
N LEU A 81 17.11 17.26 -18.81
CA LEU A 81 16.39 18.53 -18.58
C LEU A 81 14.95 18.23 -18.15
N THR A 82 14.78 17.93 -16.87
CA THR A 82 13.53 18.06 -16.14
C THR A 82 13.65 19.32 -15.32
N THR A 83 12.77 20.27 -15.61
CA THR A 83 12.67 21.58 -14.97
C THR A 83 12.30 21.43 -13.49
N SER A 84 13.24 21.02 -12.66
CA SER A 84 13.09 20.94 -11.20
C SER A 84 14.45 20.96 -10.51
N ASN A 85 14.89 22.16 -10.14
CA ASN A 85 15.68 22.51 -8.94
C ASN A 85 16.50 23.78 -9.18
N SER A 86 15.85 24.95 -9.12
CA SER A 86 16.55 26.20 -8.80
C SER A 86 16.64 26.36 -7.28
N PHE A 87 17.34 25.46 -6.61
CA PHE A 87 17.63 25.56 -5.18
C PHE A 87 19.14 25.38 -5.01
N SER A 88 19.91 26.46 -5.24
CA SER A 88 21.19 26.70 -4.52
C SER A 88 21.97 27.96 -4.93
N ILE A 89 21.56 28.75 -5.94
CA ILE A 89 22.37 29.92 -6.35
C ILE A 89 21.83 31.27 -5.82
N HIS A 90 20.61 31.34 -5.27
CA HIS A 90 20.10 32.59 -4.66
C HIS A 90 20.08 32.62 -3.13
N SER A 91 20.35 31.51 -2.44
CA SER A 91 20.26 31.49 -0.97
C SER A 91 21.38 32.28 -0.29
N THR A 92 22.57 32.33 -0.89
CA THR A 92 23.73 33.05 -0.32
C THR A 92 23.76 34.55 -0.65
N TYR A 93 23.13 34.98 -1.76
CA TYR A 93 23.08 36.40 -2.15
C TYR A 93 22.02 37.23 -1.42
N LEU A 94 21.04 36.60 -0.78
CA LEU A 94 19.91 37.26 -0.11
C LEU A 94 20.21 37.69 1.34
N ALA A 95 21.26 37.16 1.96
CA ALA A 95 21.59 37.46 3.36
C ALA A 95 22.34 38.79 3.58
N ALA A 96 22.75 39.49 2.51
CA ALA A 96 23.70 40.59 2.59
C ALA A 96 23.19 41.97 2.09
N ASN A 97 21.94 42.09 1.62
CA ASN A 97 21.42 43.34 1.05
C ASN A 97 20.12 43.80 1.74
N PRO A 98 20.11 44.95 2.46
CA PRO A 98 18.92 45.47 3.15
C PRO A 98 17.87 46.13 2.22
N SER A 99 18.03 46.04 0.88
CA SER A 99 17.13 46.68 -0.10
C SER A 99 16.57 45.69 -1.12
N LEU A 100 16.10 44.52 -0.67
CA LEU A 100 15.36 43.61 -1.54
C LEU A 100 13.97 44.19 -1.85
N PRO A 101 13.51 44.20 -3.11
CA PRO A 101 12.16 44.64 -3.44
C PRO A 101 11.13 43.82 -2.66
N LEU A 102 10.12 44.51 -2.11
CA LEU A 102 9.08 43.94 -1.25
C LEU A 102 8.43 42.69 -1.86
N ASP A 103 8.20 42.72 -3.18
CA ASP A 103 7.58 41.63 -3.93
C ASP A 103 8.44 40.36 -3.96
N VAL A 104 9.77 40.49 -3.94
CA VAL A 104 10.69 39.36 -3.90
C VAL A 104 10.60 38.66 -2.55
N ILE A 105 10.56 39.43 -1.46
CA ILE A 105 10.40 38.91 -0.09
C ILE A 105 9.07 38.17 0.03
N ILE A 106 7.97 38.80 -0.42
CA ILE A 106 6.63 38.21 -0.39
C ILE A 106 6.59 36.88 -1.15
N ASN A 107 7.13 36.84 -2.37
CA ASN A 107 7.07 35.64 -3.21
C ASN A 107 7.92 34.50 -2.66
N HIS A 108 9.09 34.82 -2.09
CA HIS A 108 9.97 33.80 -1.53
C HIS A 108 9.48 33.30 -0.16
N ALA A 109 8.84 34.16 0.65
CA ALA A 109 8.31 33.82 1.96
C ALA A 109 7.05 32.93 1.94
N LYS A 110 6.26 32.93 0.84
CA LYS A 110 5.08 32.05 0.69
C LYS A 110 5.44 30.58 0.99
N ILE A 111 4.75 29.92 1.92
CA ILE A 111 4.98 28.53 2.29
C ILE A 111 4.17 27.56 1.41
N TYR A 112 2.91 27.89 1.15
CA TYR A 112 1.98 27.09 0.36
C TYR A 112 1.62 27.78 -0.96
N GLY A 113 1.28 26.98 -1.98
CA GLY A 113 0.69 27.48 -3.24
C GLY A 113 1.66 28.14 -4.23
N LYS A 114 2.98 27.94 -4.11
CA LYS A 114 3.94 28.57 -5.03
C LYS A 114 3.73 28.19 -6.51
N ASN A 115 3.36 26.94 -6.77
CA ASN A 115 3.22 26.37 -8.11
C ASN A 115 1.88 25.64 -8.29
N SER A 116 0.83 26.09 -7.61
CA SER A 116 -0.47 25.40 -7.64
C SER A 116 -1.60 26.40 -7.82
N ASP A 117 -2.46 26.11 -8.79
CA ASP A 117 -3.69 26.86 -9.05
C ASP A 117 -4.82 26.49 -8.08
N ARG A 118 -4.56 25.58 -7.13
CA ARG A 118 -5.52 25.19 -6.12
C ARG A 118 -5.73 26.34 -5.13
N GLN A 119 -7.00 26.60 -4.81
CA GLN A 119 -7.37 27.50 -3.72
C GLN A 119 -6.77 27.03 -2.38
N LEU A 120 -6.02 27.91 -1.73
CA LEU A 120 -5.44 27.66 -0.42
C LEU A 120 -6.51 27.58 0.66
N THR A 121 -6.35 26.65 1.59
CA THR A 121 -7.18 26.59 2.80
C THR A 121 -6.94 27.80 3.68
N SER A 122 -7.90 28.12 4.55
CA SER A 122 -7.76 29.21 5.54
C SER A 122 -6.50 29.07 6.42
N TYR A 123 -6.06 27.85 6.74
CA TYR A 123 -4.81 27.62 7.48
C TYR A 123 -3.58 27.96 6.63
N GLU A 124 -3.54 27.47 5.39
CA GLU A 124 -2.43 27.73 4.47
C GLU A 124 -2.29 29.22 4.15
N GLN A 125 -3.41 29.94 3.99
CA GLN A 125 -3.43 31.39 3.83
C GLN A 125 -2.86 32.11 5.06
N ALA A 126 -3.33 31.74 6.25
CA ALA A 126 -2.87 32.35 7.50
C ALA A 126 -1.38 32.08 7.78
N ILE A 127 -0.88 30.87 7.48
CA ILE A 127 0.56 30.56 7.56
C ILE A 127 1.37 31.39 6.57
N ASN A 128 0.91 31.53 5.33
CA ASN A 128 1.60 32.35 4.34
C ASN A 128 1.70 33.81 4.80
N GLN A 129 0.61 34.36 5.33
CA GLN A 129 0.58 35.73 5.87
C GLN A 129 1.58 35.90 7.02
N ALA A 130 1.55 35.00 8.01
CA ALA A 130 2.48 35.03 9.14
C ALA A 130 3.96 34.89 8.70
N ALA A 131 4.23 34.02 7.72
CA ALA A 131 5.57 33.83 7.17
C ALA A 131 6.06 35.07 6.40
N ILE A 132 5.19 35.73 5.64
CA ILE A 132 5.53 36.98 4.93
C ILE A 132 5.88 38.06 5.95
N GLU A 133 5.06 38.26 6.98
CA GLU A 133 5.32 39.28 8.00
C GLU A 133 6.63 39.03 8.76
N LEU A 134 6.96 37.77 9.05
CA LEU A 134 8.23 37.43 9.68
C LEU A 134 9.42 37.68 8.73
N ALA A 135 9.27 37.39 7.44
CA ALA A 135 10.30 37.62 6.43
C ALA A 135 10.50 39.10 6.09
N LEU A 136 9.46 39.93 6.26
CA LEU A 136 9.56 41.38 6.12
C LEU A 136 10.35 42.01 7.28
N SER A 137 10.17 41.49 8.50
CA SER A 137 10.92 41.93 9.66
C SER A 137 12.36 41.40 9.66
N ASP A 138 12.56 40.15 9.24
CA ASP A 138 13.86 39.49 9.19
C ASP A 138 14.01 38.68 7.88
N PRO A 139 14.56 39.32 6.83
CA PRO A 139 14.77 38.66 5.53
C PRO A 139 15.69 37.43 5.59
N ALA A 140 16.57 37.33 6.60
CA ALA A 140 17.48 36.19 6.73
C ALA A 140 16.73 34.87 6.98
N LEU A 141 15.51 34.92 7.55
CA LEU A 141 14.68 33.73 7.78
C LEU A 141 14.27 33.02 6.49
N MET A 142 14.29 33.72 5.36
CA MET A 142 13.97 33.15 4.05
C MET A 142 14.99 32.12 3.57
N ALA A 143 16.25 32.20 4.06
CA ALA A 143 17.28 31.20 3.78
C ALA A 143 16.91 29.83 4.40
N ASN A 144 16.24 29.84 5.56
CA ASN A 144 15.85 28.65 6.31
C ASN A 144 14.33 28.49 6.36
N ARG A 145 13.76 28.00 5.25
CA ARG A 145 12.31 27.80 5.08
C ARG A 145 11.68 26.97 6.21
N GLY A 146 12.39 25.97 6.73
CA GLY A 146 11.93 25.15 7.87
C GLY A 146 11.72 26.00 9.13
N THR A 147 12.71 26.80 9.51
CA THR A 147 12.60 27.69 10.68
C THR A 147 11.58 28.80 10.50
N LEU A 148 11.44 29.32 9.27
CA LEU A 148 10.43 30.32 8.95
C LEU A 148 9.02 29.74 9.13
N PHE A 149 8.81 28.50 8.70
CA PHE A 149 7.53 27.81 8.88
C PHE A 149 7.20 27.58 10.36
N GLU A 150 8.17 27.13 11.16
CA GLU A 150 7.96 26.93 12.61
C GLU A 150 7.61 28.24 13.32
N LYS A 151 8.35 29.33 13.03
CA LYS A 151 8.06 30.66 13.58
C LYS A 151 6.69 31.17 13.12
N ALA A 152 6.32 30.98 11.85
CA ALA A 152 5.01 31.37 11.34
C ALA A 152 3.88 30.63 12.05
N LYS A 153 4.04 29.33 12.30
CA LYS A 153 3.08 28.53 13.07
C LYS A 153 2.98 28.99 14.53
N ALA A 154 4.12 29.30 15.16
CA ALA A 154 4.15 29.82 16.53
C ALA A 154 3.43 31.17 16.65
N LYS A 155 3.69 32.09 15.71
CA LYS A 155 3.02 33.39 15.62
C LYS A 155 1.50 33.23 15.44
N LEU A 156 1.09 32.39 14.51
CA LEU A 156 -0.32 32.11 14.23
C LEU A 156 -1.06 31.55 15.47
N LEU A 157 -0.40 30.69 16.27
CA LEU A 157 -0.95 30.21 17.53
C LEU A 157 -1.01 31.29 18.62
N LEU A 158 0.01 32.15 18.70
CA LEU A 158 0.04 33.29 19.63
C LEU A 158 -1.10 34.27 19.36
N GLU A 159 -1.41 34.49 18.08
CA GLU A 159 -2.52 35.34 17.61
C GLU A 159 -3.91 34.68 17.79
N GLY A 160 -3.96 33.50 18.41
CA GLY A 160 -5.22 32.83 18.75
C GLY A 160 -5.86 32.08 17.60
N TYR A 161 -5.12 31.74 16.54
CA TYR A 161 -5.67 30.97 15.44
C TYR A 161 -6.21 29.63 15.92
N THR A 162 -7.51 29.44 15.69
CA THR A 162 -8.19 28.19 16.03
C THR A 162 -8.24 27.29 14.81
N TYR A 163 -7.57 26.14 14.89
CA TYR A 163 -7.68 25.13 13.85
C TYR A 163 -9.14 24.74 13.64
N LYS A 164 -9.56 24.65 12.37
CA LYS A 164 -10.82 24.00 12.00
C LYS A 164 -10.71 22.52 12.38
N ARG A 165 -11.08 22.17 13.62
CA ARG A 165 -11.34 20.77 13.96
C ARG A 165 -12.52 20.34 13.11
N GLY A 166 -12.32 19.32 12.28
CA GLY A 166 -13.44 18.67 11.61
C GLY A 166 -14.52 18.35 12.65
N GLN A 167 -15.78 18.64 12.33
CA GLN A 167 -16.88 18.12 13.13
C GLN A 167 -16.69 16.62 13.19
N SER A 168 -16.51 16.08 14.40
CA SER A 168 -16.45 14.62 14.59
C SER A 168 -17.64 14.02 13.84
N ARG A 169 -17.42 12.97 13.04
CA ARG A 169 -18.46 12.35 12.20
C ARG A 169 -19.71 11.96 13.01
N SER A 170 -19.56 11.79 14.32
CA SER A 170 -20.65 11.56 15.28
C SER A 170 -21.57 12.76 15.54
N LYS A 171 -21.16 14.00 15.23
CA LYS A 171 -21.97 15.22 15.37
C LYS A 171 -22.74 15.60 14.09
N LEU A 172 -22.47 14.94 12.96
CA LEU A 172 -23.10 15.23 11.66
C LEU A 172 -24.38 14.43 11.41
N ASN A 173 -24.66 13.40 12.20
CA ASN A 173 -25.91 12.65 12.11
C ASN A 173 -26.82 13.08 13.27
N PRO A 174 -27.89 13.87 13.04
CA PRO A 174 -28.85 14.23 14.09
C PRO A 174 -29.57 13.00 14.69
N ASN A 175 -29.53 11.86 14.00
CA ASN A 175 -30.02 10.56 14.46
C ASN A 175 -28.91 9.67 15.04
N ALA A 176 -27.68 10.17 15.22
CA ALA A 176 -26.65 9.42 15.93
C ALA A 176 -27.15 9.11 17.34
N PRO A 177 -26.96 7.88 17.84
CA PRO A 177 -27.26 7.56 19.23
C PRO A 177 -26.55 8.57 20.13
N LYS A 178 -27.31 9.23 21.02
CA LYS A 178 -26.74 10.18 21.98
C LYS A 178 -25.57 9.50 22.71
N PRO A 179 -24.44 10.21 22.90
CA PRO A 179 -23.29 9.65 23.63
C PRO A 179 -23.78 9.16 25.01
N GLY A 180 -23.71 7.85 25.22
CA GLY A 180 -24.24 7.17 26.43
C GLY A 180 -25.20 6.02 26.14
N ILE A 181 -25.95 6.05 25.03
CA ILE A 181 -26.84 4.95 24.63
C ILE A 181 -26.02 3.92 23.84
N LYS A 182 -25.34 3.03 24.56
CA LYS A 182 -24.67 1.88 23.95
C LYS A 182 -25.74 0.95 23.43
N SER A 183 -25.94 0.89 22.10
CA SER A 183 -26.68 -0.21 21.50
C SER A 183 -26.09 -1.52 22.03
N SER A 184 -26.94 -2.45 22.49
CA SER A 184 -26.49 -3.74 23.01
C SER A 184 -25.43 -4.34 22.08
N ARG A 185 -24.36 -4.89 22.67
CA ARG A 185 -23.28 -5.55 21.92
C ARG A 185 -23.83 -6.61 20.95
N VAL A 186 -24.98 -7.22 21.29
CA VAL A 186 -25.74 -8.15 20.45
C VAL A 186 -26.33 -7.45 19.22
N ASN A 187 -27.04 -6.33 19.40
CA ASN A 187 -27.63 -5.56 18.30
C ASN A 187 -26.58 -5.02 17.32
N LEU A 188 -25.42 -4.59 17.82
CA LEU A 188 -24.29 -4.18 16.99
C LEU A 188 -23.72 -5.34 16.16
N ARG A 189 -23.64 -6.54 16.74
CA ARG A 189 -23.19 -7.75 16.03
C ARG A 189 -24.20 -8.18 14.97
N LEU A 190 -25.49 -8.19 15.31
CA LEU A 190 -26.55 -8.53 14.37
C LEU A 190 -26.54 -7.59 13.15
N LYS A 191 -26.46 -6.27 13.37
CA LYS A 191 -26.36 -5.29 12.27
C LYS A 191 -25.13 -5.51 11.39
N ARG A 192 -23.98 -5.85 11.98
CA ARG A 192 -22.75 -6.15 11.22
C ARG A 192 -22.89 -7.42 10.40
N ASN A 193 -23.43 -8.49 10.99
CA ASN A 193 -23.68 -9.75 10.29
C ASN A 193 -24.66 -9.55 9.13
N LEU A 194 -25.76 -8.81 9.35
CA LEU A 194 -26.75 -8.51 8.32
C LEU A 194 -26.16 -7.68 7.17
N HIS A 195 -25.36 -6.66 7.47
CA HIS A 195 -24.67 -5.88 6.45
C HIS A 195 -23.64 -6.71 5.67
N ALA A 196 -22.91 -7.61 6.34
CA ALA A 196 -21.99 -8.53 5.67
C ALA A 196 -22.73 -9.49 4.73
N ALA A 197 -23.85 -10.06 5.18
CA ALA A 197 -24.72 -10.93 4.39
C ALA A 197 -25.27 -10.21 3.15
N GLN A 198 -25.85 -9.02 3.32
CA GLN A 198 -26.37 -8.21 2.21
C GLN A 198 -25.28 -7.85 1.20
N ASN A 199 -24.07 -7.52 1.67
CA ASN A 199 -22.95 -7.25 0.76
C ASN A 199 -22.51 -8.52 0.00
N SER A 200 -22.56 -9.68 0.63
CA SER A 200 -22.34 -10.98 -0.03
C SER A 200 -23.40 -11.26 -1.09
N GLU A 201 -24.66 -11.02 -0.76
CA GLU A 201 -25.79 -11.22 -1.66
C GLU A 201 -25.68 -10.31 -2.90
N ASN A 202 -25.43 -9.01 -2.69
CA ASN A 202 -25.22 -8.06 -3.78
C ASN A 202 -24.04 -8.46 -4.69
N ARG A 203 -22.94 -8.96 -4.11
CA ARG A 203 -21.81 -9.48 -4.90
C ARG A 203 -22.19 -10.72 -5.69
N ASN A 204 -22.91 -11.67 -5.09
CA ASN A 204 -23.35 -12.89 -5.77
C ASN A 204 -24.34 -12.58 -6.89
N ALA A 205 -25.29 -11.67 -6.67
CA ALA A 205 -26.21 -11.20 -7.71
C ALA A 205 -25.45 -10.58 -8.90
N ARG A 206 -24.46 -9.71 -8.61
CA ARG A 206 -23.61 -9.13 -9.65
C ARG A 206 -22.75 -10.16 -10.37
N ILE A 207 -22.24 -11.18 -9.67
CA ILE A 207 -21.52 -12.30 -10.28
C ILE A 207 -22.44 -13.04 -11.26
N SER A 208 -23.65 -13.40 -10.85
CA SER A 208 -24.60 -14.11 -11.73
C SER A 208 -24.99 -13.28 -12.96
N GLU A 209 -25.21 -11.98 -12.79
CA GLU A 209 -25.49 -11.06 -13.91
C GLU A 209 -24.32 -11.03 -14.91
N LEU A 210 -23.08 -10.91 -14.43
CA LEU A 210 -21.90 -10.88 -15.28
C LEU A 210 -21.64 -12.23 -15.95
N GLU A 211 -21.91 -13.35 -15.28
CA GLU A 211 -21.82 -14.70 -15.87
C GLU A 211 -22.81 -14.84 -17.03
N HIS A 212 -24.06 -14.41 -16.83
CA HIS A 212 -25.07 -14.40 -17.90
C HIS A 212 -24.67 -13.48 -19.05
N LYS A 213 -24.16 -12.27 -18.76
CA LYS A 213 -23.67 -11.34 -19.79
C LYS A 213 -22.48 -11.93 -20.57
N LEU A 214 -21.57 -12.62 -19.88
CA LEU A 214 -20.43 -13.30 -20.51
C LEU A 214 -20.90 -14.42 -21.44
N GLN A 215 -21.93 -15.17 -21.04
CA GLN A 215 -22.52 -16.22 -21.87
C GLN A 215 -23.15 -15.64 -23.15
N ILE A 216 -23.94 -14.56 -23.04
CA ILE A 216 -24.50 -13.86 -24.21
C ILE A 216 -23.39 -13.35 -25.12
N LYS A 217 -22.32 -12.77 -24.55
CA LYS A 217 -21.20 -12.30 -25.36
C LYS A 217 -20.42 -13.45 -26.00
N GLY A 218 -20.41 -14.63 -25.40
CA GLY A 218 -19.89 -15.86 -25.99
C GLY A 218 -20.67 -16.26 -27.25
N THR A 219 -22.00 -16.27 -27.19
CA THR A 219 -22.82 -16.60 -28.37
C THR A 219 -22.69 -15.53 -29.47
N GLN A 220 -22.60 -14.25 -29.11
CA GLN A 220 -22.33 -13.17 -30.07
C GLN A 220 -20.97 -13.32 -30.75
N TYR A 221 -19.95 -13.71 -29.99
CA TYR A 221 -18.61 -13.97 -30.52
C TYR A 221 -18.62 -15.13 -31.53
N GLU A 222 -19.29 -16.24 -31.20
CA GLU A 222 -19.44 -17.39 -32.10
C GLU A 222 -20.18 -17.02 -33.39
N ALA A 223 -21.27 -16.26 -33.29
CA ALA A 223 -21.99 -15.76 -34.46
C ALA A 223 -21.11 -14.86 -35.33
N ALA A 224 -20.36 -13.93 -34.72
CA ALA A 224 -19.46 -13.03 -35.44
C ALA A 224 -18.30 -13.80 -36.13
N GLN A 225 -17.77 -14.84 -35.50
CA GLN A 225 -16.78 -15.74 -36.12
C GLN A 225 -17.35 -16.46 -37.36
N GLU A 226 -18.60 -16.92 -37.30
CA GLU A 226 -19.24 -17.56 -38.45
C GLU A 226 -19.51 -16.55 -39.58
N HIS A 227 -19.94 -15.33 -39.24
CA HIS A 227 -20.04 -14.24 -40.21
C HIS A 227 -18.68 -13.94 -40.88
N LYS A 228 -17.58 -13.96 -40.12
CA LYS A 228 -16.23 -13.79 -40.67
C LYS A 228 -15.92 -14.87 -41.69
N ARG A 229 -16.20 -16.15 -41.38
CA ARG A 229 -15.99 -17.27 -42.31
C ARG A 229 -16.77 -17.12 -43.60
N ILE A 230 -18.06 -16.76 -43.53
CA ILE A 230 -18.92 -16.55 -44.70
C ILE A 230 -18.39 -15.40 -45.56
N LYS A 231 -17.93 -14.30 -44.96
CA LYS A 231 -17.38 -13.16 -45.69
C LYS A 231 -16.06 -13.49 -46.38
N THR A 232 -15.20 -14.27 -45.71
CA THR A 232 -13.97 -14.79 -46.30
C THR A 232 -14.24 -15.66 -47.53
N THR A 233 -15.22 -16.56 -47.47
CA THR A 233 -15.56 -17.42 -48.63
C THR A 233 -16.21 -16.65 -49.77
N GLN A 234 -16.92 -15.56 -49.47
CA GLN A 234 -17.53 -14.67 -50.47
C GLN A 234 -16.53 -13.69 -51.12
N GLY A 235 -15.31 -13.56 -50.59
CA GLY A 235 -14.33 -12.59 -51.07
C GLY A 235 -14.72 -11.12 -50.85
N ASP A 236 -15.65 -10.87 -49.92
CA ASP A 236 -16.13 -9.52 -49.56
C ASP A 236 -15.17 -8.88 -48.55
N THR A 237 -14.17 -8.14 -49.06
CA THR A 237 -13.11 -7.53 -48.25
C THR A 237 -13.63 -6.42 -47.33
N GLU A 238 -14.53 -5.56 -47.79
CA GLU A 238 -15.12 -4.50 -46.96
C GLU A 238 -16.02 -5.06 -45.85
N GLY A 239 -16.77 -6.14 -46.15
CA GLY A 239 -17.57 -6.84 -45.16
C GLY A 239 -16.71 -7.53 -44.09
N LEU A 240 -15.53 -8.02 -44.47
CA LEU A 240 -14.60 -8.70 -43.57
C LEU A 240 -14.00 -7.74 -42.52
N ASP A 241 -13.55 -6.56 -42.93
CA ASP A 241 -13.02 -5.54 -42.02
C ASP A 241 -14.05 -5.12 -40.96
N LYS A 242 -15.32 -4.95 -41.37
CA LYS A 242 -16.42 -4.60 -40.45
C LYS A 242 -16.65 -5.70 -39.41
N VAL A 243 -16.58 -6.97 -39.81
CA VAL A 243 -16.75 -8.10 -38.89
C VAL A 243 -15.55 -8.24 -37.95
N GLU A 244 -14.34 -7.97 -38.42
CA GLU A 244 -13.13 -8.01 -37.60
C GLU A 244 -13.14 -6.95 -36.49
N ILE A 245 -13.55 -5.72 -36.81
CA ILE A 245 -13.74 -4.66 -35.81
C ILE A 245 -14.80 -5.07 -34.78
N ALA A 246 -15.91 -5.67 -35.22
CA ALA A 246 -16.97 -6.13 -34.33
C ALA A 246 -16.49 -7.26 -33.41
N LEU A 247 -15.67 -8.18 -33.92
CA LEU A 247 -15.04 -9.26 -33.14
C LEU A 247 -14.14 -8.71 -32.03
N GLU A 248 -13.26 -7.77 -32.38
CA GLU A 248 -12.35 -7.16 -31.40
C GLU A 248 -13.13 -6.42 -30.30
N ALA A 249 -14.22 -5.73 -30.66
CA ALA A 249 -15.10 -5.08 -29.69
C ALA A 249 -15.75 -6.09 -28.72
N ILE A 250 -16.27 -7.22 -29.23
CA ILE A 250 -16.86 -8.27 -28.40
C ILE A 250 -15.81 -8.90 -27.48
N GLU A 251 -14.59 -9.16 -27.97
CA GLU A 251 -13.50 -9.69 -27.15
C GLU A 251 -13.09 -8.74 -26.02
N ARG A 252 -12.99 -7.44 -26.31
CA ARG A 252 -12.68 -6.42 -25.31
C ARG A 252 -13.71 -6.42 -24.19
N GLU A 253 -14.99 -6.42 -24.53
CA GLU A 253 -16.07 -6.48 -23.54
C GLU A 253 -16.05 -7.78 -22.72
N ARG A 254 -15.78 -8.93 -23.36
CA ARG A 254 -15.63 -10.22 -22.65
C ARG A 254 -14.47 -10.19 -21.67
N ALA A 255 -13.35 -9.59 -22.03
CA ALA A 255 -12.18 -9.44 -21.18
C ALA A 255 -12.48 -8.55 -19.96
N GLU A 256 -13.18 -7.43 -20.15
CA GLU A 256 -13.62 -6.54 -19.07
C GLU A 256 -14.56 -7.24 -18.09
N ILE A 257 -15.59 -7.93 -18.61
CA ILE A 257 -16.53 -8.72 -17.79
C ILE A 257 -15.79 -9.80 -17.01
N SER A 258 -14.87 -10.52 -17.65
CA SER A 258 -14.08 -11.58 -17.02
C SER A 258 -13.18 -11.04 -15.90
N LYS A 259 -12.60 -9.85 -16.09
CA LYS A 259 -11.80 -9.16 -15.08
C LYS A 259 -12.67 -8.78 -13.88
N GLU A 260 -13.84 -8.17 -14.09
CA GLU A 260 -14.76 -7.84 -13.00
C GLU A 260 -15.18 -9.11 -12.23
N LEU A 261 -15.56 -10.17 -12.94
CA LEU A 261 -15.90 -11.47 -12.35
C LEU A 261 -14.79 -12.03 -11.48
N ALA A 262 -13.54 -12.02 -11.96
CA ALA A 262 -12.39 -12.51 -11.21
C ALA A 262 -12.22 -11.74 -9.89
N THR A 263 -12.40 -10.42 -9.91
CA THR A 263 -12.32 -9.60 -8.69
C THR A 263 -13.44 -9.89 -7.71
N LEU A 264 -14.69 -10.02 -8.17
CA LEU A 264 -15.84 -10.28 -7.33
C LEU A 264 -15.80 -11.70 -6.74
N LYS A 265 -15.46 -12.71 -7.55
CA LYS A 265 -15.25 -14.10 -7.09
C LYS A 265 -14.13 -14.18 -6.05
N SER A 266 -13.04 -13.43 -6.21
CA SER A 266 -11.96 -13.36 -5.23
C SER A 266 -12.43 -12.77 -3.89
N LYS A 267 -13.16 -11.65 -3.94
CA LYS A 267 -13.77 -11.03 -2.74
C LYS A 267 -14.73 -11.99 -2.05
N GLU A 268 -15.55 -12.71 -2.82
CA GLU A 268 -16.51 -13.67 -2.29
C GLU A 268 -15.84 -14.89 -1.66
N ARG A 269 -14.79 -15.45 -2.28
CA ARG A 269 -13.99 -16.52 -1.67
C ARG A 269 -13.39 -16.10 -0.33
N LYS A 270 -12.85 -14.87 -0.26
CA LYS A 270 -12.33 -14.32 1.00
C LYS A 270 -13.44 -14.21 2.05
N HIS A 271 -14.60 -13.67 1.68
CA HIS A 271 -15.75 -13.58 2.59
C HIS A 271 -16.16 -14.95 3.14
N ARG A 272 -16.31 -15.95 2.27
CA ARG A 272 -16.64 -17.33 2.67
C ARG A 272 -15.57 -17.93 3.59
N TRP A 273 -14.28 -17.71 3.29
CA TRP A 273 -13.18 -18.15 4.15
C TRP A 273 -13.25 -17.51 5.54
N TYR A 274 -13.53 -16.20 5.62
CA TYR A 274 -13.71 -15.52 6.90
C TYR A 274 -14.89 -16.07 7.69
N GLU A 275 -16.03 -16.31 7.04
CA GLU A 275 -17.21 -16.87 7.69
C GLU A 275 -16.98 -18.31 8.18
N GLN A 276 -16.33 -19.16 7.38
CA GLN A 276 -15.93 -20.51 7.79
C GLN A 276 -14.98 -20.47 8.99
N ARG A 277 -13.93 -19.65 8.92
CA ARG A 277 -12.94 -19.54 10.01
C ARG A 277 -13.48 -18.85 11.26
N LYS A 278 -14.50 -18.01 11.12
CA LYS A 278 -15.26 -17.44 12.24
C LYS A 278 -16.09 -18.52 12.92
N LYS A 279 -16.82 -19.34 12.15
CA LYS A 279 -17.58 -20.49 12.67
C LYS A 279 -16.68 -21.48 13.41
N VAL A 280 -15.55 -21.87 12.82
CA VAL A 280 -14.57 -22.77 13.48
C VAL A 280 -14.08 -22.18 14.81
N ARG A 281 -13.70 -20.90 14.83
CA ARG A 281 -13.29 -20.24 16.09
C ARG A 281 -14.39 -20.22 17.15
N MET A 282 -15.66 -20.09 16.76
CA MET A 282 -16.77 -20.11 17.72
C MET A 282 -16.92 -21.50 18.35
N VAL A 283 -16.79 -22.55 17.54
CA VAL A 283 -16.82 -23.96 18.00
C VAL A 283 -15.62 -24.27 18.91
N GLU A 284 -14.40 -23.88 18.52
CA GLU A 284 -13.18 -24.13 19.32
C GLU A 284 -13.14 -23.38 20.65
N THR A 285 -13.75 -22.19 20.72
CA THR A 285 -13.78 -21.39 21.95
C THR A 285 -14.95 -21.74 22.87
N GLY A 286 -15.79 -22.71 22.50
CA GLY A 286 -16.97 -23.12 23.28
C GLY A 286 -17.99 -21.99 23.47
N PHE A 287 -17.92 -20.92 22.66
CA PHE A 287 -18.82 -19.79 22.77
C PHE A 287 -19.98 -20.00 21.79
N ASP A 288 -20.97 -20.77 22.24
CA ASP A 288 -22.15 -21.10 21.46
C ASP A 288 -23.07 -19.86 21.34
N GLU A 289 -23.49 -19.49 20.13
CA GLU A 289 -24.40 -18.34 19.93
C GLU A 289 -25.81 -18.61 20.50
N THR A 290 -26.13 -19.87 20.81
CA THR A 290 -27.40 -20.33 21.38
C THR A 290 -27.55 -19.99 22.87
N THR A 291 -26.46 -19.86 23.62
CA THR A 291 -26.53 -19.55 25.06
C THR A 291 -26.94 -18.09 25.33
N ALA A 292 -26.86 -17.20 24.33
CA ALA A 292 -27.32 -15.82 24.48
C ALA A 292 -28.86 -15.68 24.35
N THR A 293 -29.55 -16.69 23.82
CA THR A 293 -31.03 -16.68 23.66
C THR A 293 -31.73 -17.49 24.77
N SER A 294 -31.03 -18.38 25.46
CA SER A 294 -31.60 -19.26 26.50
C SER A 294 -31.46 -18.74 27.94
N VAL A 295 -30.93 -17.53 28.16
CA VAL A 295 -30.85 -16.89 29.49
C VAL A 295 -31.99 -15.87 29.70
N MET A 296 -33.02 -15.90 28.86
CA MET A 296 -34.25 -15.12 29.08
C MET A 296 -35.49 -15.94 28.74
N ILE A 297 -35.79 -16.94 29.58
CA ILE A 297 -37.16 -17.30 29.95
C ILE A 297 -37.25 -17.15 31.47
#